data_AF-A0A366X0N7-F1
#
_entry.id   AF-A0A366X0N7-F1
#
_cell.length_a   1.000
_cell.length_b   1.000
_cell.length_c   1.000
_cell.angle_alpha   90.00
_cell.angle_beta   90.00
_cell.angle_gamma   90.00
#
_symmetry.space_group_name_H-M   'P 1'
#
loop_
_entity.id
_entity.type
_entity.pdbx_description
1 polymer ?
#
loop_
_entity_poly.entity_id
_entity_poly.type
_entity_poly.pdbx_seq_one_letter_code
_entity_poly.pdbx_strand_id
1 'polypeptide(L)'
;MPDITFDLPDELYDSLCEMATDFGISAEDLVRQMIALKVGFNPSSSATPISACFLRRLTDDVLAIANREPVHFVDLDKRKYVLISIDDYNQLKAS
;
A
#
# COMPACT_ATOMS: atom_id res chain seq x y z
N MET A 1 12.04 19.20 -6.37
CA MET A 1 11.97 17.81 -6.83
C MET A 1 11.74 17.84 -8.33
N PRO A 2 12.44 17.04 -9.14
CA PRO A 2 12.06 16.90 -10.55
C PRO A 2 10.69 16.23 -10.60
N ASP A 3 9.74 16.86 -11.30
CA ASP A 3 8.49 16.20 -11.67
C ASP A 3 8.84 15.10 -12.68
N ILE A 4 8.67 13.85 -12.26
CA ILE A 4 8.80 12.71 -13.15
C ILE A 4 7.45 12.55 -13.82
N THR A 5 7.29 13.18 -14.99
CA THR A 5 6.12 13.00 -15.84
C THR A 5 6.33 11.74 -16.68
N PHE A 6 5.46 10.75 -16.50
CA PHE A 6 5.41 9.56 -17.35
C PHE A 6 4.25 9.72 -18.34
N ASP A 7 4.56 9.82 -19.64
CA ASP A 7 3.55 9.69 -20.68
C ASP A 7 3.15 8.20 -20.76
N LEU A 8 2.03 7.87 -20.12
CA LEU A 8 1.43 6.55 -20.17
C LEU A 8 0.53 6.47 -21.41
N PRO A 9 0.54 5.34 -22.17
CA PRO A 9 -0.48 5.09 -23.17
C PRO A 9 -1.88 5.14 -22.55
N ASP A 10 -2.86 5.70 -23.26
CA ASP A 10 -4.24 5.90 -22.76
C ASP A 10 -4.84 4.60 -22.19
N GLU A 11 -4.67 3.46 -22.88
CA GLU A 11 -5.16 2.15 -22.43
C GLU A 11 -4.58 1.72 -21.06
N LEU A 12 -3.32 2.08 -20.81
CA LEU A 12 -2.59 1.78 -19.58
C LEU A 12 -3.06 2.70 -18.45
N TYR A 13 -3.31 3.98 -18.77
CA TYR A 13 -3.89 4.94 -17.85
C TYR A 13 -5.32 4.55 -17.45
N ASP A 14 -6.18 4.17 -18.40
CA ASP A 14 -7.55 3.73 -18.14
C ASP A 14 -7.57 2.48 -17.24
N SER A 15 -6.69 1.51 -17.51
CA SER A 15 -6.53 0.32 -16.65
C SER A 15 -6.09 0.66 -15.23
N LEU A 16 -5.24 1.68 -15.06
CA LEU A 16 -4.83 2.18 -13.74
C LEU A 16 -5.98 2.91 -13.05
N CYS A 17 -6.78 3.69 -13.77
CA CYS A 17 -7.96 4.36 -13.24
C CYS A 17 -9.03 3.37 -12.77
N GLU A 18 -9.28 2.30 -13.52
CA GLU A 18 -10.19 1.22 -13.10
C GLU A 18 -9.69 0.56 -11.82
N MET A 19 -8.41 0.19 -11.77
CA MET A 19 -7.81 -0.44 -10.59
C MET A 19 -7.79 0.51 -9.37
N ALA A 20 -7.55 1.80 -9.59
CA ALA A 20 -7.55 2.79 -8.53
C ALA A 20 -8.96 3.00 -7.97
N THR A 21 -9.97 2.94 -8.84
CA THR A 21 -11.40 2.98 -8.46
C THR A 21 -11.76 1.79 -7.57
N ASP A 22 -11.33 0.58 -7.94
CA ASP A 22 -11.48 -0.63 -7.10
C ASP A 22 -10.85 -0.48 -5.71
N PHE A 23 -9.86 0.40 -5.58
CA PHE A 23 -9.13 0.66 -4.34
C PHE A 23 -9.54 1.94 -3.63
N GLY A 24 -10.48 2.71 -4.19
CA GLY A 24 -10.97 3.97 -3.64
C GLY A 24 -9.90 5.09 -3.57
N ILE A 25 -8.87 5.03 -4.42
CA ILE A 25 -7.76 6.00 -4.46
C ILE A 25 -7.58 6.57 -5.87
N SER A 26 -6.73 7.58 -6.02
CA SER A 26 -6.36 8.10 -7.35
C SER A 26 -5.40 7.15 -8.06
N ALA A 27 -5.38 7.18 -9.40
CA ALA A 27 -4.43 6.40 -10.20
C ALA A 27 -2.97 6.78 -9.88
N GLU A 28 -2.72 8.06 -9.59
CA GLU A 28 -1.39 8.53 -9.18
C GLU A 28 -0.96 7.94 -7.83
N ASP A 29 -1.85 7.98 -6.83
CA ASP A 29 -1.57 7.40 -5.51
C ASP A 29 -1.36 5.89 -5.61
N LEU A 30 -2.14 5.21 -6.45
CA LEU A 30 -1.97 3.80 -6.74
C LEU A 30 -0.57 3.52 -7.27
N VAL A 31 -0.13 4.22 -8.32
CA VAL A 31 1.21 4.03 -8.91
C VAL A 31 2.31 4.32 -7.90
N ARG A 32 2.20 5.43 -7.14
CA ARG A 32 3.18 5.79 -6.10
C ARG A 32 3.29 4.70 -5.03
N GLN A 33 2.16 4.17 -4.55
CA GLN A 33 2.14 3.10 -3.57
C GLN A 33 2.66 1.78 -4.14
N MET A 34 2.33 1.43 -5.39
CA MET A 34 2.88 0.23 -6.05
C MET A 34 4.39 0.28 -6.17
N ILE A 35 4.94 1.41 -6.64
CA ILE A 35 6.39 1.60 -6.78
C ILE A 35 7.06 1.53 -5.40
N ALA A 36 6.52 2.24 -4.41
CA ALA A 36 7.01 2.22 -3.04
C ALA A 36 7.12 0.79 -2.49
N LEU A 37 6.05 0.01 -2.59
CA LEU A 37 6.02 -1.38 -2.15
C LEU A 37 7.05 -2.24 -2.90
N LYS A 38 7.16 -2.08 -4.21
CA LYS A 38 8.13 -2.83 -5.05
C LYS A 38 9.59 -2.51 -4.74
N VAL A 39 9.91 -1.30 -4.32
CA VAL A 39 11.27 -0.95 -3.86
C VAL A 39 11.49 -1.26 -2.38
N GLY A 40 10.52 -1.89 -1.71
CA GLY A 40 10.59 -2.28 -0.31
C GLY A 40 10.49 -1.11 0.67
N PHE A 41 9.96 0.03 0.23
CA PHE A 41 9.64 1.19 1.05
C PHE A 41 8.22 1.05 1.60
N ASN A 42 8.01 1.42 2.87
CA ASN A 42 6.68 1.46 3.48
C ASN A 42 6.03 2.83 3.26
N PRO A 43 5.07 2.97 2.33
CA PRO A 43 4.37 4.25 2.13
C PRO A 43 3.26 4.48 3.17
N SER A 44 3.00 3.51 4.06
CA SER A 44 1.85 3.54 4.96
C SER A 44 2.16 4.21 6.29
N SER A 45 1.16 4.82 6.90
CA SER A 45 1.20 5.29 8.28
C SER A 45 -0.20 5.22 8.91
N SER A 46 -0.30 5.44 10.22
CA SER A 46 -1.60 5.53 10.90
C SER A 46 -2.49 6.66 10.36
N ALA A 47 -1.87 7.75 9.89
CA ALA A 47 -2.53 8.88 9.25
C ALA A 47 -2.88 8.58 7.78
N THR A 48 -2.00 7.89 7.07
CA THR A 48 -2.10 7.58 5.63
C THR A 48 -1.95 6.08 5.38
N PRO A 49 -2.96 5.26 5.73
CA PRO A 49 -2.93 3.84 5.46
C PRO A 49 -3.00 3.56 3.94
N ILE A 50 -2.40 2.46 3.49
CA ILE A 50 -2.58 1.98 2.12
C ILE A 50 -3.85 1.13 1.98
N SER A 51 -4.35 0.94 0.77
CA SER A 51 -5.53 0.09 0.55
C SER A 51 -5.24 -1.37 0.91
N ALA A 52 -6.14 -2.01 1.66
CA ALA A 52 -6.05 -3.45 1.96
C ALA A 52 -6.07 -4.31 0.68
N CYS A 53 -6.57 -3.77 -0.43
CA CYS A 53 -6.59 -4.47 -1.71
C CYS A 53 -5.19 -4.72 -2.30
N PHE A 54 -4.14 -4.01 -1.87
CA PHE A 54 -2.76 -4.33 -2.24
C PHE A 54 -2.35 -5.73 -1.83
N LEU A 55 -2.96 -6.28 -0.77
CA LEU A 55 -2.74 -7.66 -0.34
C LEU A 55 -3.16 -8.69 -1.40
N ARG A 56 -3.94 -8.33 -2.42
CA ARG A 56 -4.32 -9.25 -3.50
C ARG A 56 -3.26 -9.39 -4.59
N ARG A 57 -2.42 -8.36 -4.80
CA ARG A 57 -1.48 -8.28 -5.93
C ARG A 57 -0.01 -8.17 -5.51
N LEU A 58 0.26 -7.61 -4.33
CA LEU A 58 1.59 -7.31 -3.81
C LEU A 58 1.80 -7.95 -2.43
N THR A 59 1.20 -9.12 -2.18
CA THR A 59 1.22 -9.80 -0.87
C THR A 59 2.64 -9.98 -0.35
N ASP A 60 3.54 -10.52 -1.17
CA ASP A 60 4.92 -10.82 -0.76
C ASP A 60 5.70 -9.54 -0.44
N ASP A 61 5.54 -8.49 -1.24
CA ASP A 61 6.20 -7.19 -1.01
C ASP A 61 5.72 -6.59 0.32
N VAL A 62 4.41 -6.64 0.57
CA VAL A 62 3.79 -6.15 1.80
C VAL A 62 4.25 -6.97 3.02
N LEU A 63 4.30 -8.30 2.92
CA LEU A 63 4.77 -9.17 4.01
C LEU A 63 6.25 -8.95 4.31
N ALA A 64 7.08 -8.75 3.28
CA ALA A 64 8.50 -8.46 3.45
C ALA A 64 8.75 -7.11 4.15
N ILE A 65 7.87 -6.13 3.96
CA ILE A 65 7.89 -4.85 4.70
C ILE A 65 7.38 -5.07 6.13
N ALA A 66 6.24 -5.76 6.30
CA ALA A 66 5.63 -6.02 7.60
C ALA A 66 6.52 -6.81 8.57
N ASN A 67 7.48 -7.59 8.04
CA ASN A 67 8.48 -8.29 8.84
C ASN A 67 9.54 -7.35 9.46
N ARG A 68 9.63 -6.10 9.00
CA ARG A 68 10.62 -5.10 9.43
C ARG A 68 9.97 -3.93 10.17
N GLU A 69 8.74 -3.56 9.79
CA GLU A 69 8.02 -2.43 10.36
C GLU A 69 6.49 -2.57 10.17
N PRO A 70 5.65 -1.95 11.02
CA PRO A 70 4.20 -2.00 10.88
C PRO A 70 3.70 -1.44 9.54
N VAL A 71 2.79 -2.16 8.89
CA VAL A 71 2.11 -1.70 7.67
C VAL A 71 0.65 -1.41 7.99
N HIS A 72 0.20 -0.19 7.69
CA HIS A 72 -1.14 0.29 7.98
C HIS A 72 -2.05 0.17 6.76
N PHE A 73 -3.21 -0.45 6.93
CA PHE A 73 -4.20 -0.65 5.87
C PHE A 73 -5.53 0.02 6.18
N VAL A 74 -6.27 0.31 5.11
CA VAL A 74 -7.68 0.67 5.16
C VAL A 74 -8.44 -0.22 4.17
N ASP A 75 -9.56 -0.81 4.61
CA ASP A 75 -10.44 -1.56 3.72
C ASP A 75 -11.48 -0.66 3.02
N LEU A 76 -12.31 -1.25 2.18
CA LEU A 76 -13.37 -0.54 1.45
C LEU A 76 -14.43 0.08 2.38
N ASP A 77 -14.59 -0.48 3.59
CA ASP A 77 -15.50 0.02 4.63
C ASP A 77 -14.83 1.06 5.55
N LYS A 78 -13.66 1.58 5.17
CA LYS A 78 -12.83 2.54 5.93
C LYS A 78 -12.33 2.01 7.27
N ARG A 79 -12.35 0.69 7.50
CA ARG A 79 -11.78 0.09 8.71
C ARG A 79 -10.27 0.04 8.58
N LYS A 80 -9.61 0.44 9.65
CA LYS A 80 -8.15 0.50 9.72
C LYS A 80 -7.59 -0.77 10.33
N TYR A 81 -6.55 -1.30 9.71
CA TYR A 81 -5.82 -2.48 10.18
C TYR A 81 -4.33 -2.17 10.24
N VAL A 82 -3.61 -2.94 11.04
CA VAL A 82 -2.14 -2.93 11.04
C VAL A 82 -1.65 -4.36 10.92
N LEU A 83 -0.69 -4.57 10.01
CA LEU A 83 0.05 -5.81 9.91
C LEU A 83 1.41 -5.59 10.56
N ILE A 84 1.75 -6.47 11.50
CA ILE A 84 2.99 -6.43 12.25
C ILE A 84 3.61 -7.83 12.27
N SER A 85 4.90 -7.91 12.60
CA SER A 85 5.56 -9.18 12.81
C SER A 85 4.99 -9.90 14.05
N ILE A 86 5.17 -11.21 14.11
CA ILE A 86 4.79 -11.98 15.31
C ILE A 86 5.61 -11.58 16.54
N ASP A 87 6.85 -11.12 16.33
CA ASP A 87 7.72 -10.65 17.40
C ASP A 87 7.18 -9.34 17.99
N ASP A 88 6.75 -8.39 17.15
CA ASP A 88 6.11 -7.15 17.59
C ASP A 88 4.80 -7.44 18.33
N TYR A 89 4.00 -8.40 17.83
CA TYR A 89 2.77 -8.82 18.49
C TYR A 89 3.03 -9.36 19.91
N ASN A 90 4.06 -10.22 20.05
CA ASN A 90 4.43 -10.79 21.34
C ASN A 90 4.91 -9.72 22.32
N GLN A 91 5.67 -8.72 21.85
CA GLN A 91 6.10 -7.58 22.68
C GLN A 91 4.92 -6.74 23.17
N LEU A 92 3.96 -6.44 22.28
CA LEU A 92 2.76 -5.67 22.64
C LEU A 92 1.88 -6.41 23.66
N LYS A 93 1.78 -7.74 23.56
CA LYS A 93 1.00 -8.56 24.50
C LYS A 93 1.65 -8.66 25.89
N ALA A 94 2.97 -8.50 25.97
CA ALA A 94 3.72 -8.57 27.22
C ALA A 94 3.77 -7.23 27.98
N SER A 95 3.28 -6.14 27.36
CA SER A 95 3.19 -4.78 27.92
C SER A 95 1.85 -4.54 28.60
#